data_AF-A0A7X5JE47-F1
#
_entry.id   AF-A0A7X5JE47-F1
#
_cell.length_a   1.000
_cell.length_b   1.000
_cell.length_c   1.000
_cell.angle_alpha   90.00
_cell.angle_beta   90.00
_cell.angle_gamma   90.00
#
_symmetry.space_group_name_H-M   'P 1'
#
loop_
_entity.id
_entity.type
_entity.pdbx_description
1 polymer ?
#
loop_
_entity_poly.entity_id
_entity_poly.type
_entity_poly.pdbx_seq_one_letter_code
_entity_poly.pdbx_strand_id
1 'polypeptide(L)'
;MQKITKSLLFSLLIALSLFINIDAISAQETAEEISDLPEINFFYSDTCTHCADQIEFHQELLEKYPNLIINSYRNRDKETGPILRDFAERYNAQQYTSVVPLTFIGESFIVGFRSADTTGKDIELALIKNSPGLLAKAEFCDDEESVLCESDLTEFLSSTDSNSAIDSGSYTVLKQSSNLSSIGIEPEKLPLPILAIVLGFFDGFNICSLGALMLILSLVLTFKSRKKVLLFGGLFILITGITYAALIFLWTSLFYL
;
A
#
# COMPACT_ATOMS: atom_id res chain seq x y z
N MET A 1 47.33 -69.60 -5.13
CA MET A 1 45.97 -69.35 -5.66
C MET A 1 45.04 -68.63 -4.67
N GLN A 2 45.14 -68.86 -3.35
CA GLN A 2 44.26 -68.23 -2.33
C GLN A 2 44.37 -66.69 -2.15
N LYS A 3 45.50 -66.06 -2.49
CA LYS A 3 45.68 -64.60 -2.32
C LYS A 3 45.06 -63.78 -3.47
N ILE A 4 45.07 -64.32 -4.68
CA ILE A 4 44.51 -63.67 -5.88
C ILE A 4 42.98 -63.67 -5.83
N THR A 5 42.37 -64.75 -5.32
CA THR A 5 40.91 -64.82 -5.16
C THR A 5 40.39 -63.84 -4.11
N LYS A 6 41.11 -63.62 -3.00
CA LYS A 6 40.73 -62.61 -1.98
C LYS A 6 40.85 -61.18 -2.51
N SER A 7 41.87 -60.89 -3.34
CA SER A 7 42.06 -59.57 -3.95
C SER A 7 40.96 -59.25 -4.98
N LEU A 8 40.56 -60.25 -5.78
CA LEU A 8 39.44 -60.12 -6.73
C LEU A 8 38.10 -59.96 -6.01
N LEU A 9 37.88 -60.69 -4.91
CA LEU A 9 36.64 -60.62 -4.14
C LEU A 9 36.51 -59.26 -3.40
N PHE A 10 37.63 -58.70 -2.93
CA PHE A 10 37.66 -57.36 -2.32
C PHE A 10 37.45 -56.25 -3.34
N SER A 11 38.05 -56.37 -4.53
CA SER A 11 37.83 -55.41 -5.62
C SER A 11 36.39 -55.45 -6.16
N LEU A 12 35.76 -56.63 -6.17
CA LEU A 12 34.35 -56.80 -6.56
C LEU A 12 33.39 -56.21 -5.51
N LEU A 13 33.70 -56.34 -4.22
CA LEU A 13 32.93 -55.74 -3.12
C LEU A 13 33.00 -54.20 -3.13
N ILE A 14 34.17 -53.62 -3.42
CA ILE A 14 34.34 -52.17 -3.54
C ILE A 14 33.59 -51.63 -4.77
N ALA A 15 33.68 -52.33 -5.91
CA ALA A 15 32.91 -51.98 -7.10
C ALA A 15 31.39 -52.07 -6.84
N LEU A 16 30.94 -53.09 -6.10
CA LEU A 16 29.53 -53.25 -5.74
C LEU A 16 29.04 -52.16 -4.77
N SER A 17 29.88 -51.65 -3.86
CA SER A 17 29.52 -50.53 -2.98
C SER A 17 29.41 -49.18 -3.68
N LEU A 18 30.07 -49.00 -4.84
CA LEU A 18 30.01 -47.77 -5.63
C LEU A 18 28.73 -47.66 -6.48
N PHE A 19 28.00 -48.76 -6.69
CA PHE A 19 26.76 -48.82 -7.47
C PHE A 19 25.46 -48.70 -6.63
N ILE A 20 25.55 -48.52 -5.31
CA ILE A 20 24.37 -48.50 -4.40
C ILE A 20 23.84 -47.07 -4.13
N ASN A 21 24.44 -46.01 -4.69
CA ASN A 21 23.80 -44.69 -4.70
C ASN A 21 22.75 -44.63 -5.81
N ILE A 22 21.66 -45.38 -5.63
CA ILE A 22 20.38 -45.04 -6.22
C ILE A 22 19.74 -44.11 -5.21
N ASP A 23 19.72 -42.82 -5.54
CA ASP A 23 18.84 -41.87 -4.91
C ASP A 23 17.44 -42.46 -4.93
N ALA A 24 16.97 -42.89 -3.77
CA ALA A 24 15.56 -43.03 -3.50
C ALA A 24 14.99 -41.61 -3.50
N ILE A 25 14.82 -41.04 -4.69
CA ILE A 25 13.88 -39.97 -4.93
C ILE A 25 12.52 -40.62 -4.69
N SER A 26 12.06 -40.47 -3.45
CA SER A 26 10.69 -40.62 -3.05
C SER A 26 9.84 -39.72 -3.93
N ALA A 27 9.33 -40.28 -5.01
CA ALA A 27 8.14 -39.78 -5.68
C ALA A 27 6.94 -40.06 -4.76
N GLN A 28 6.62 -39.11 -3.88
CA GLN A 28 5.25 -38.76 -3.50
C GLN A 28 5.25 -37.51 -2.62
N GLU A 29 5.42 -36.34 -3.24
CA GLU A 29 4.72 -35.14 -2.79
C GLU A 29 3.55 -34.95 -3.76
N THR A 30 2.42 -35.57 -3.43
CA THR A 30 1.12 -35.04 -3.86
C THR A 30 0.79 -33.94 -2.86
N ALA A 31 1.43 -32.79 -3.04
CA ALA A 31 0.96 -31.54 -2.47
C ALA A 31 0.15 -30.81 -3.54
N GLU A 32 -0.88 -30.11 -3.07
CA GLU A 32 -1.70 -29.14 -3.78
C GLU A 32 -2.92 -29.67 -4.56
N GLU A 33 -3.98 -29.90 -3.79
CA GLU A 33 -5.23 -29.18 -4.06
C GLU A 33 -5.74 -28.63 -2.72
N ILE A 34 -5.01 -27.66 -2.15
CA ILE A 34 -5.62 -26.74 -1.20
C ILE A 34 -6.40 -25.79 -2.10
N SER A 35 -7.71 -26.02 -2.19
CA SER A 35 -8.65 -24.98 -2.59
C SER A 35 -8.54 -23.89 -1.51
N ASP A 36 -7.53 -23.02 -1.62
CA ASP A 36 -7.47 -21.79 -0.84
C ASP A 36 -8.64 -20.96 -1.32
N LEU A 37 -9.72 -21.03 -0.52
CA LEU A 37 -10.88 -20.19 -0.74
C LEU A 37 -10.39 -18.74 -0.72
N PRO A 38 -10.85 -17.91 -1.66
CA PRO A 38 -10.50 -16.49 -1.70
C PRO A 38 -10.81 -15.87 -0.34
N GLU A 39 -9.81 -15.23 0.28
CA GLU A 39 -9.97 -14.61 1.60
C GLU A 39 -9.60 -13.12 1.63
N ILE A 40 -10.32 -12.38 2.46
CA ILE A 40 -10.05 -10.99 2.82
C ILE A 40 -9.79 -10.91 4.31
N ASN A 41 -8.65 -10.35 4.71
CA ASN A 41 -8.35 -10.05 6.10
C ASN A 41 -8.50 -8.55 6.33
N PHE A 42 -9.58 -8.15 7.02
CA PHE A 42 -10.04 -6.78 7.16
C PHE A 42 -9.90 -6.28 8.60
N PHE A 43 -9.11 -5.23 8.80
CA PHE A 43 -8.88 -4.60 10.11
C PHE A 43 -9.64 -3.27 10.20
N TYR A 44 -10.47 -3.12 11.23
CA TYR A 44 -11.43 -2.01 11.32
C TYR A 44 -11.64 -1.46 12.73
N SER A 45 -12.43 -0.40 12.83
CA SER A 45 -12.93 0.15 14.10
C SER A 45 -14.40 0.54 13.99
N ASP A 46 -15.14 0.44 15.11
CA ASP A 46 -16.58 0.79 15.16
C ASP A 46 -16.85 2.28 14.93
N THR A 47 -15.85 3.15 15.15
CA THR A 47 -16.00 4.61 15.05
C THR A 47 -15.53 5.16 13.71
N CYS A 48 -15.24 4.30 12.74
CA CYS A 48 -14.65 4.64 11.45
C CYS A 48 -15.72 4.61 10.35
N THR A 49 -16.07 5.77 9.77
CA THR A 49 -17.09 5.87 8.70
C THR A 49 -16.72 5.03 7.49
N HIS A 50 -15.48 5.14 6.99
CA HIS A 50 -15.00 4.37 5.85
C HIS A 50 -14.99 2.85 6.07
N CYS A 51 -14.89 2.43 7.33
CA CYS A 51 -14.98 1.02 7.69
C CYS A 51 -16.42 0.51 7.57
N ALA A 52 -17.41 1.34 7.93
CA ALA A 52 -18.82 1.02 7.74
C ALA A 52 -19.16 0.90 6.25
N ASP A 53 -18.68 1.84 5.42
CA ASP A 53 -18.86 1.81 3.97
C ASP A 53 -18.25 0.53 3.36
N GLN A 54 -17.08 0.10 3.83
CA GLN A 54 -16.46 -1.13 3.37
C GLN A 54 -17.21 -2.39 3.81
N ILE A 55 -17.80 -2.39 5.01
CA ILE A 55 -18.63 -3.50 5.51
C ILE A 55 -19.90 -3.67 4.66
N GLU A 56 -20.50 -2.58 4.17
CA GLU A 56 -21.62 -2.64 3.23
C GLU A 56 -21.18 -3.23 1.89
N PHE A 57 -20.07 -2.76 1.34
CA PHE A 57 -19.47 -3.31 0.13
C PHE A 57 -19.08 -4.80 0.27
N HIS A 58 -18.67 -5.25 1.46
CA HIS A 58 -18.41 -6.66 1.73
C HIS A 58 -19.66 -7.53 1.57
N GLN A 59 -20.87 -7.01 1.83
CA GLN A 59 -22.10 -7.74 1.57
C GLN A 59 -22.31 -7.97 0.07
N GLU A 60 -22.09 -6.93 -0.75
CA GLU A 60 -22.14 -7.04 -2.22
C GLU A 60 -21.13 -8.08 -2.74
N LEU A 61 -19.92 -8.11 -2.16
CA LEU A 61 -18.91 -9.11 -2.52
C LEU A 61 -19.29 -10.53 -2.13
N LEU A 62 -19.93 -10.73 -0.97
CA LEU A 62 -20.40 -12.05 -0.54
C LEU A 62 -21.56 -12.56 -1.40
N GLU A 63 -22.42 -11.67 -1.89
CA GLU A 63 -23.46 -12.01 -2.87
C GLU A 63 -22.86 -12.43 -4.21
N LYS A 64 -21.85 -11.68 -4.68
CA LYS A 64 -21.15 -11.97 -5.94
C LYS A 64 -20.25 -13.20 -5.88
N TYR A 65 -19.62 -13.45 -4.73
CA TYR A 65 -18.66 -14.51 -4.51
C TYR A 65 -19.04 -15.31 -3.25
N PRO A 66 -19.97 -16.29 -3.35
CA PRO A 66 -20.48 -17.01 -2.18
C PRO A 66 -19.44 -17.88 -1.45
N ASN A 67 -18.30 -18.14 -2.09
CA ASN A 67 -17.17 -18.88 -1.53
C ASN A 67 -16.08 -17.97 -0.94
N LEU A 68 -16.33 -16.66 -0.86
CA LEU A 68 -15.43 -15.66 -0.28
C LEU A 68 -15.46 -15.71 1.24
N ILE A 69 -14.28 -15.78 1.86
CA ILE A 69 -14.10 -15.69 3.31
C ILE A 69 -13.68 -14.27 3.66
N ILE A 70 -14.39 -13.60 4.56
CA ILE A 70 -14.01 -12.27 5.05
C ILE A 70 -13.74 -12.35 6.56
N ASN A 71 -12.46 -12.36 6.92
CA ASN A 71 -12.00 -12.33 8.30
C ASN A 71 -11.94 -10.87 8.79
N SER A 72 -12.79 -10.51 9.74
CA SER A 72 -12.91 -9.13 10.24
C SER A 72 -12.33 -8.99 11.65
N TYR A 73 -11.34 -8.12 11.82
CA TYR A 73 -10.61 -7.89 13.08
C TYR A 73 -10.85 -6.47 13.61
N ARG A 74 -11.49 -6.36 14.77
CA ARG A 74 -11.77 -5.07 15.40
C ARG A 74 -10.57 -4.60 16.21
N ASN A 75 -10.14 -3.36 16.02
CA ASN A 75 -8.97 -2.78 16.70
C ASN A 75 -9.07 -2.71 18.24
N ARG A 76 -10.30 -2.71 18.79
CA ARG A 76 -10.53 -2.73 20.25
C ARG A 76 -10.24 -4.08 20.88
N ASP A 77 -10.30 -5.15 20.08
CA ASP A 77 -10.15 -6.51 20.60
C ASP A 77 -8.68 -6.79 20.89
N LYS A 78 -8.43 -7.36 22.08
CA LYS A 78 -7.08 -7.61 22.59
C LYS A 78 -6.27 -8.53 21.67
N GLU A 79 -6.95 -9.43 20.95
CA GLU A 79 -6.35 -10.43 20.07
C GLU A 79 -5.97 -9.86 18.69
N THR A 80 -6.59 -8.75 18.26
CA THR A 80 -6.35 -8.12 16.96
C THR A 80 -4.93 -7.56 16.84
N GLY A 81 -4.38 -6.98 17.91
CA GLY A 81 -3.06 -6.34 17.88
C GLY A 81 -1.92 -7.26 17.43
N PRO A 82 -1.76 -8.46 18.04
CA PRO A 82 -0.80 -9.46 17.57
C PRO A 82 -1.02 -9.91 16.14
N ILE A 83 -2.27 -10.13 15.72
CA ILE A 83 -2.62 -10.56 14.36
C ILE A 83 -2.24 -9.48 13.35
N LEU A 84 -2.62 -8.22 13.60
CA LEU A 84 -2.28 -7.08 12.75
C LEU A 84 -0.77 -6.92 12.60
N ARG A 85 0.00 -7.14 13.66
CA ARG A 85 1.46 -7.06 13.58
C ARG A 85 2.06 -8.16 12.69
N ASP A 86 1.56 -9.38 12.77
CA ASP A 86 1.99 -10.48 11.90
C ASP A 86 1.73 -10.15 10.41
N PHE A 87 0.52 -9.71 10.07
CA PHE A 87 0.21 -9.25 8.71
C PHE A 87 1.08 -8.05 8.32
N ALA A 88 1.25 -7.06 9.20
CA ALA A 88 2.06 -5.89 8.87
C ALA A 88 3.54 -6.23 8.64
N GLU A 89 4.09 -7.22 9.34
CA GLU A 89 5.46 -7.71 9.12
C GLU A 89 5.57 -8.47 7.79
N ARG A 90 4.64 -9.38 7.52
CA ARG A 90 4.64 -10.18 6.27
C ARG A 90 4.59 -9.30 5.02
N TYR A 91 3.84 -8.21 5.05
CA TYR A 91 3.59 -7.36 3.87
C TYR A 91 4.39 -6.05 3.88
N ASN A 92 5.34 -5.88 4.81
CA ASN A 92 6.09 -4.64 5.02
C ASN A 92 5.18 -3.38 5.18
N ALA A 93 4.08 -3.54 5.91
CA ALA A 93 3.04 -2.54 6.12
C ALA A 93 3.04 -1.96 7.54
N GLN A 94 4.15 -2.04 8.28
CA GLN A 94 4.26 -1.66 9.69
C GLN A 94 3.85 -0.20 9.96
N GLN A 95 4.13 0.69 9.01
CA GLN A 95 3.76 2.11 9.06
C GLN A 95 2.25 2.37 8.98
N TYR A 96 1.45 1.39 8.57
CA TYR A 96 -0.01 1.51 8.42
C TYR A 96 -0.79 0.86 9.56
N THR A 97 -0.13 0.28 10.57
CA THR A 97 -0.77 -0.41 11.71
C THR A 97 -1.66 0.49 12.57
N SER A 98 -1.56 1.81 12.43
CA SER A 98 -2.39 2.80 13.13
C SER A 98 -3.53 3.38 12.27
N VAL A 99 -3.72 2.87 11.06
CA VAL A 99 -4.72 3.36 10.09
C VAL A 99 -5.72 2.26 9.79
N VAL A 100 -7.01 2.61 9.76
CA VAL A 100 -8.12 1.72 9.35
C VAL A 100 -9.05 2.45 8.38
N PRO A 101 -9.76 1.73 7.48
CA PRO A 101 -9.66 0.29 7.28
C PRO A 101 -8.33 -0.13 6.64
N LEU A 102 -7.82 -1.29 7.02
CA LEU A 102 -6.63 -1.91 6.43
C LEU A 102 -6.98 -3.32 6.00
N THR A 103 -6.79 -3.63 4.71
CA THR A 103 -7.31 -4.86 4.10
C THR A 103 -6.16 -5.61 3.43
N PHE A 104 -6.00 -6.89 3.73
CA PHE A 104 -5.00 -7.78 3.14
C PHE A 104 -5.70 -8.85 2.31
N ILE A 105 -5.21 -9.07 1.08
CA ILE A 105 -5.79 -9.97 0.09
C ILE A 105 -4.65 -10.63 -0.69
N GLY A 106 -4.49 -11.94 -0.54
CA GLY A 106 -3.40 -12.72 -1.14
C GLY A 106 -2.04 -12.08 -0.88
N GLU A 107 -1.29 -11.67 -1.91
CA GLU A 107 0.02 -11.04 -1.75
C GLU A 107 0.00 -9.51 -1.65
N SER A 108 -1.19 -8.91 -1.51
CA SER A 108 -1.38 -7.45 -1.55
C SER A 108 -2.11 -6.91 -0.32
N PHE A 109 -1.95 -5.61 -0.07
CA PHE A 109 -2.73 -4.91 0.94
C PHE A 109 -3.18 -3.53 0.44
N ILE A 110 -4.30 -3.06 1.00
CA ILE A 110 -5.00 -1.83 0.64
C ILE A 110 -5.27 -1.03 1.92
N VAL A 111 -4.95 0.26 1.87
CA VAL A 111 -5.13 1.20 2.98
C VAL A 111 -6.30 2.13 2.67
N GLY A 112 -7.29 2.16 3.56
CA GLY A 112 -8.49 2.97 3.42
C GLY A 112 -9.54 2.36 2.48
N PHE A 113 -10.71 2.97 2.47
CA PHE A 113 -11.81 2.65 1.56
C PHE A 113 -12.59 3.91 1.27
N ARG A 114 -12.89 4.17 -0.01
CA ARG A 114 -13.67 5.36 -0.42
C ARG A 114 -15.05 5.02 -0.96
N SER A 115 -15.14 4.05 -1.87
CA SER A 115 -16.40 3.62 -2.50
C SER A 115 -16.18 2.31 -3.27
N ALA A 116 -17.28 1.60 -3.56
CA ALA A 116 -17.29 0.41 -4.40
C ALA A 116 -16.65 0.68 -5.78
N ASP A 117 -16.99 1.82 -6.41
CA ASP A 117 -16.50 2.19 -7.74
C ASP A 117 -15.00 2.51 -7.85
N THR A 118 -14.31 2.72 -6.72
CA THR A 118 -12.87 3.03 -6.74
C THR A 118 -12.08 2.00 -5.95
N THR A 119 -12.08 2.08 -4.62
CA THR A 119 -11.25 1.19 -3.80
C THR A 119 -11.87 -0.20 -3.75
N GLY A 120 -13.19 -0.30 -3.92
CA GLY A 120 -13.87 -1.58 -4.09
C GLY A 120 -13.41 -2.34 -5.35
N LYS A 121 -13.21 -1.64 -6.47
CA LYS A 121 -12.61 -2.25 -7.67
C LYS A 121 -11.18 -2.73 -7.43
N ASP A 122 -10.37 -1.95 -6.71
CA ASP A 122 -9.00 -2.38 -6.35
C ASP A 122 -9.02 -3.65 -5.47
N ILE A 123 -9.96 -3.73 -4.52
CA ILE A 123 -10.20 -4.91 -3.68
C ILE A 123 -10.62 -6.12 -4.53
N GLU A 124 -11.56 -5.92 -5.45
CA GLU A 124 -12.07 -6.99 -6.31
C GLU A 124 -11.00 -7.49 -7.29
N LEU A 125 -10.22 -6.59 -7.88
CA LEU A 125 -9.09 -6.95 -8.74
C LEU A 125 -8.02 -7.73 -7.97
N ALA A 126 -7.74 -7.34 -6.72
CA ALA A 126 -6.84 -8.08 -5.85
C ALA A 126 -7.36 -9.50 -5.58
N LEU A 127 -8.67 -9.68 -5.35
CA LEU A 127 -9.26 -11.01 -5.20
C LEU A 127 -9.10 -11.86 -6.45
N ILE A 128 -9.46 -11.32 -7.61
CA ILE A 128 -9.36 -12.03 -8.89
C ILE A 128 -7.92 -12.42 -9.21
N LYS A 129 -6.96 -11.51 -8.98
CA LYS A 129 -5.53 -11.75 -9.23
C LYS A 129 -4.99 -12.88 -8.36
N ASN A 130 -5.37 -12.92 -7.08
CA ASN A 130 -4.87 -13.90 -6.12
C ASN A 130 -5.70 -15.20 -6.09
N SER A 131 -6.86 -15.21 -6.75
CA SER A 131 -7.74 -16.38 -6.84
C SER A 131 -8.33 -16.49 -8.25
N PRO A 132 -7.54 -16.89 -9.27
CA PRO A 132 -8.02 -16.94 -10.66
C PRO A 132 -9.22 -17.88 -10.87
N GLY A 133 -9.43 -18.85 -9.98
CA GLY A 133 -10.63 -19.71 -9.95
C GLY A 133 -11.94 -18.95 -9.67
N LEU A 134 -11.88 -17.69 -9.22
CA LEU A 134 -13.03 -16.82 -9.06
C LEU A 134 -13.65 -16.43 -10.42
N LEU A 135 -12.83 -16.28 -11.46
CA LEU A 135 -13.29 -15.99 -12.83
C LEU A 135 -14.02 -17.20 -13.43
N ALA A 136 -13.51 -18.42 -13.19
CA ALA A 136 -14.12 -19.65 -13.69
C ALA A 136 -15.50 -19.95 -13.06
N LYS A 137 -15.84 -19.30 -11.95
CA LYS A 137 -17.15 -19.46 -11.27
C LYS A 137 -18.14 -18.34 -11.60
N ALA A 138 -17.65 -17.18 -12.02
CA ALA A 138 -18.48 -16.07 -12.50
C ALA A 138 -19.09 -16.35 -13.89
N GLU A 139 -18.56 -17.36 -14.61
CA GLU A 139 -19.10 -17.84 -15.89
C GLU A 139 -20.17 -18.94 -15.79
N PHE A 140 -20.75 -19.22 -14.62
CA PHE A 140 -22.01 -19.99 -14.58
C PHE A 140 -23.21 -19.05 -14.75
N CYS A 141 -23.27 -18.41 -15.91
CA CYS A 141 -24.52 -17.86 -16.43
C CYS A 141 -25.17 -18.95 -17.28
N ASP A 142 -25.99 -19.78 -16.63
CA ASP A 142 -27.17 -20.27 -17.34
C ASP A 142 -27.96 -19.03 -17.80
N ASP A 143 -28.55 -19.16 -18.98
CA ASP A 143 -29.55 -18.28 -19.60
C ASP A 143 -29.06 -17.50 -20.83
N GLU A 144 -29.69 -17.90 -21.94
CA GLU A 144 -29.69 -17.35 -23.29
C GLU A 144 -29.73 -15.80 -23.31
N GLU A 145 -28.82 -15.23 -24.11
CA GLU A 145 -28.93 -13.91 -24.72
C GLU A 145 -28.59 -12.69 -23.84
N SER A 146 -27.31 -12.31 -23.75
CA SER A 146 -26.77 -11.08 -24.39
C SER A 146 -25.40 -10.62 -23.83
N VAL A 147 -24.39 -10.64 -24.72
CA VAL A 147 -23.32 -9.63 -24.96
C VAL A 147 -22.59 -9.07 -23.70
N LEU A 148 -21.34 -9.44 -23.38
CA LEU A 148 -20.09 -9.02 -24.05
C LEU A 148 -18.93 -9.92 -23.59
N CYS A 149 -18.31 -10.64 -24.53
CA CYS A 149 -17.13 -11.46 -24.31
C CYS A 149 -15.82 -10.67 -24.53
N GLU A 150 -14.84 -10.92 -23.65
CA GLU A 150 -13.40 -11.07 -23.96
C GLU A 150 -12.62 -9.97 -24.73
N SER A 151 -13.00 -8.69 -24.72
CA SER A 151 -12.21 -7.68 -25.48
C SER A 151 -11.51 -6.57 -24.69
N ASP A 152 -11.82 -6.33 -23.42
CA ASP A 152 -11.30 -5.13 -22.72
C ASP A 152 -10.12 -5.40 -21.77
N LEU A 153 -9.79 -6.67 -21.50
CA LEU A 153 -8.73 -7.04 -20.54
C LEU A 153 -7.32 -7.07 -21.17
N THR A 154 -7.23 -7.22 -22.49
CA THR A 154 -5.95 -7.31 -23.23
C THR A 154 -5.35 -5.95 -23.56
N GLU A 155 -6.15 -4.89 -23.62
CA GLU A 155 -5.66 -3.52 -23.86
C GLU A 155 -5.10 -2.87 -22.59
N PHE A 156 -5.57 -3.28 -21.40
CA PHE A 156 -5.06 -2.77 -20.11
C PHE A 156 -3.72 -3.41 -19.68
N LEU A 157 -3.46 -4.66 -20.09
CA LEU A 157 -2.20 -5.36 -19.79
C LEU A 157 -1.01 -4.91 -20.65
N SER A 158 -1.25 -4.10 -21.70
CA SER A 158 -0.23 -3.73 -22.68
C SER A 158 0.47 -2.39 -22.41
N SER A 159 0.06 -1.62 -21.39
CA SER A 159 0.76 -0.40 -20.99
C SER A 159 1.53 -0.58 -19.68
N THR A 160 2.49 -1.50 -19.66
CA THR A 160 3.60 -1.46 -18.70
C THR A 160 4.89 -1.34 -19.49
N ASP A 161 5.39 -0.10 -19.59
CA ASP A 161 6.66 0.19 -20.22
C ASP A 161 7.78 -0.54 -19.47
N SER A 162 8.43 -1.43 -20.20
CA SER A 162 9.55 -2.24 -19.75
C SER A 162 10.77 -1.35 -19.57
N ASN A 163 11.16 -1.09 -18.31
CA ASN A 163 12.55 -0.99 -17.88
C ASN A 163 12.63 -0.71 -16.36
N SER A 164 12.64 -1.76 -15.55
CA SER A 164 13.53 -1.80 -14.39
C SER A 164 13.76 -3.22 -13.95
N ALA A 165 15.02 -3.52 -13.65
CA ALA A 165 15.52 -4.84 -13.31
C ALA A 165 14.81 -5.45 -12.10
N ILE A 166 14.64 -6.76 -12.16
CA ILE A 166 14.12 -7.64 -11.11
C ILE A 166 14.99 -7.49 -9.85
N ASP A 167 14.38 -7.04 -8.76
CA ASP A 167 14.87 -7.27 -7.40
C ASP A 167 13.76 -7.98 -6.62
N SER A 168 14.11 -9.13 -6.05
CA SER A 168 13.19 -10.06 -5.40
C SER A 168 12.71 -9.48 -4.07
N GLY A 169 11.40 -9.22 -3.95
CA GLY A 169 10.76 -8.84 -2.68
C GLY A 169 9.72 -7.72 -2.78
N SER A 170 8.87 -7.70 -3.82
CA SER A 170 7.95 -6.58 -4.09
C SER A 170 6.51 -6.91 -3.72
N TYR A 171 6.11 -6.58 -2.49
CA TYR A 171 4.69 -6.48 -2.13
C TYR A 171 4.11 -5.22 -2.76
N THR A 172 3.10 -5.38 -3.62
CA THR A 172 2.48 -4.25 -4.33
C THR A 172 1.46 -3.57 -3.42
N VAL A 173 1.81 -2.42 -2.85
CA VAL A 173 0.82 -1.46 -2.35
C VAL A 173 -0.02 -1.05 -3.56
N LEU A 174 -1.30 -1.45 -3.58
CA LEU A 174 -2.23 -0.93 -4.59
C LEU A 174 -2.50 0.53 -4.22
N LYS A 175 -1.65 1.40 -4.80
CA LYS A 175 -1.75 2.84 -4.63
C LYS A 175 -3.07 3.27 -5.24
N GLN A 176 -3.96 3.71 -4.35
CA GLN A 176 -5.25 4.34 -4.61
C GLN A 176 -5.28 5.13 -5.92
N SER A 177 -5.83 4.51 -6.97
CA SER A 177 -6.22 5.24 -8.17
C SER A 177 -7.59 5.87 -7.88
N SER A 178 -7.55 7.10 -7.36
CA SER A 178 -8.77 7.90 -7.31
C SER A 178 -8.94 8.60 -8.63
N ASN A 179 -9.98 8.19 -9.37
CA ASN A 179 -10.72 9.08 -10.27
C ASN A 179 -11.18 10.32 -9.49
N LEU A 180 -10.27 11.24 -9.23
CA LEU A 180 -10.56 12.61 -8.80
C LEU A 180 -10.64 13.48 -10.06
N SER A 181 -11.56 13.09 -10.95
CA SER A 181 -11.89 13.81 -12.18
C SER A 181 -13.26 14.45 -12.01
N SER A 182 -13.33 15.45 -11.14
CA SER A 182 -14.42 16.45 -11.18
C SER A 182 -13.91 17.87 -10.91
N ILE A 183 -12.76 18.03 -10.25
CA ILE A 183 -11.86 19.16 -10.44
C ILE A 183 -10.51 18.54 -10.85
N GLY A 184 -10.14 18.68 -12.12
CA GLY A 184 -8.95 18.05 -12.71
C GLY A 184 -7.64 18.64 -12.18
N ILE A 185 -7.26 18.26 -10.97
CA ILE A 185 -5.96 18.58 -10.39
C ILE A 185 -5.46 17.31 -9.68
N GLU A 186 -4.72 16.48 -10.41
CA GLU A 186 -3.94 15.40 -9.82
C GLU A 186 -2.85 16.02 -8.94
N PRO A 187 -2.86 15.82 -7.60
CA PRO A 187 -1.83 16.38 -6.73
C PRO A 187 -0.45 15.75 -6.98
N GLU A 188 -0.41 14.62 -7.70
CA GLU A 188 0.81 13.87 -8.00
C GLU A 188 1.56 14.38 -9.25
N LYS A 189 0.89 15.13 -10.13
CA LYS A 189 1.51 15.78 -11.30
C LYS A 189 1.66 17.29 -11.15
N LEU A 190 1.30 17.86 -9.99
CA LEU A 190 1.60 19.27 -9.74
C LEU A 190 3.12 19.38 -9.56
N PRO A 191 3.85 20.08 -10.45
CA PRO A 191 5.25 20.34 -10.21
C PRO A 191 5.34 21.07 -8.86
N LEU A 192 6.22 20.58 -7.98
CA LEU A 192 6.49 21.13 -6.64
C LEU A 192 6.45 22.67 -6.55
N PRO A 193 6.94 23.46 -7.54
CA PRO A 193 6.77 24.91 -7.53
C PRO A 193 5.31 25.40 -7.57
N ILE A 194 4.42 24.76 -8.32
CA ILE A 194 2.99 25.13 -8.36
C ILE A 194 2.33 24.82 -7.02
N LEU A 195 2.67 23.68 -6.40
CA LEU A 195 2.18 23.35 -5.07
C LEU A 195 2.65 24.38 -4.03
N ALA A 196 3.92 24.78 -4.10
CA ALA A 196 4.47 25.81 -3.23
C ALA A 196 3.78 27.18 -3.44
N ILE A 197 3.46 27.54 -4.69
CA ILE A 197 2.71 28.76 -4.99
C ILE A 197 1.30 28.70 -4.40
N VAL A 198 0.59 27.59 -4.56
CA VAL A 198 -0.78 27.43 -4.05
C VAL A 198 -0.80 27.45 -2.52
N LEU A 199 0.08 26.68 -1.86
CA LEU A 199 0.17 26.67 -0.41
C LEU A 199 0.62 28.03 0.15
N GLY A 200 1.59 28.68 -0.51
CA GLY A 200 2.02 30.04 -0.15
C GLY A 200 0.93 31.09 -0.35
N PHE A 201 0.05 30.92 -1.35
CA PHE A 201 -1.12 31.76 -1.54
C PHE A 201 -2.12 31.59 -0.39
N PHE A 202 -2.46 30.34 -0.02
CA PHE A 202 -3.36 30.09 1.10
C PHE A 202 -2.79 30.57 2.44
N ASP A 203 -1.48 30.46 2.66
CA ASP A 203 -0.83 31.01 3.85
C ASP A 203 -0.76 32.55 3.82
N GLY A 204 -0.67 33.14 2.63
CA GLY A 204 -0.76 34.59 2.43
C GLY A 204 -2.16 35.18 2.73
N PHE A 205 -3.23 34.39 2.51
CA PHE A 205 -4.60 34.75 2.89
C PHE A 205 -4.91 34.54 4.38
N ASN A 206 -3.94 34.08 5.17
CA ASN A 206 -4.08 33.99 6.61
C ASN A 206 -4.29 35.40 7.20
N ILE A 207 -5.37 35.55 7.97
CA ILE A 207 -5.75 36.82 8.60
C ILE A 207 -4.63 37.42 9.46
N CYS A 208 -3.80 36.57 10.07
CA CYS A 208 -2.63 37.00 10.85
C CYS A 208 -1.54 37.61 9.95
N SER A 209 -1.27 37.01 8.79
CA SER A 209 -0.27 37.48 7.82
C SER A 209 -0.68 38.81 7.20
N LEU A 210 -1.97 38.97 6.89
CA LEU A 210 -2.53 40.23 6.38
C LEU A 210 -2.43 41.35 7.43
N GLY A 211 -2.71 41.05 8.70
CA GLY A 211 -2.57 42.00 9.80
C GLY A 211 -1.12 42.46 10.02
N ALA A 212 -0.17 41.53 9.98
CA ALA A 212 1.26 41.84 10.10
C ALA A 212 1.74 42.74 8.94
N LEU A 213 1.33 42.44 7.70
CA LEU A 213 1.66 43.26 6.53
C LEU A 213 1.15 44.71 6.68
N MET A 214 -0.10 44.89 7.13
CA MET A 214 -0.69 46.21 7.34
C MET A 214 0.03 47.00 8.43
N LEU A 215 0.44 46.34 9.52
CA LEU A 215 1.25 46.96 10.57
C LEU A 215 2.59 47.45 10.02
N ILE A 216 3.31 46.58 9.31
CA ILE A 216 4.63 46.91 8.75
C ILE A 216 4.51 48.05 7.74
N LEU A 217 3.54 47.98 6.82
CA LEU A 217 3.34 49.00 5.80
C LEU A 217 3.00 50.36 6.44
N SER A 218 2.13 50.38 7.44
CA SER A 218 1.78 51.60 8.19
C SER A 218 3.00 52.21 8.91
N LEU A 219 3.83 51.36 9.51
CA LEU A 219 5.06 51.79 10.19
C LEU A 219 6.08 52.39 9.20
N VAL A 220 6.22 51.77 8.02
CA VAL A 220 7.14 52.24 6.97
C VAL A 220 6.68 53.58 6.40
N LEU A 221 5.38 53.77 6.16
CA LEU A 221 4.82 55.04 5.65
C LEU A 221 4.96 56.18 6.66
N THR A 222 4.89 55.89 7.95
CA THR A 222 5.05 56.90 9.01
C THR A 222 6.49 57.39 9.14
N PHE A 223 7.49 56.56 8.81
CA PHE A 223 8.90 56.92 8.95
C PHE A 223 9.49 57.58 7.70
N LYS A 224 9.67 58.90 7.77
CA LYS A 224 10.27 59.73 6.72
C LYS A 224 11.77 59.47 6.43
N SER A 225 12.43 58.52 7.13
CA SER A 225 13.88 58.28 7.05
C SER A 225 14.22 56.82 6.78
N ARG A 226 14.98 56.59 5.69
CA ARG A 226 15.40 55.26 5.22
C ARG A 226 16.18 54.46 6.27
N LYS A 227 16.96 55.13 7.12
CA LYS A 227 17.72 54.47 8.19
C LYS A 227 16.81 53.91 9.30
N LYS A 228 15.72 54.62 9.62
CA LYS A 228 14.74 54.17 10.61
C LYS A 228 13.94 52.99 10.06
N VAL A 229 13.52 53.07 8.79
CA VAL A 229 12.83 51.96 8.10
C VAL A 229 13.67 50.69 8.11
N LEU A 230 14.97 50.78 7.77
CA LEU A 230 15.86 49.62 7.78
C LEU A 230 16.06 49.03 9.18
N LEU A 231 16.18 49.88 10.21
CA LEU A 231 16.39 49.42 11.59
C LEU A 231 15.16 48.69 12.14
N PHE A 232 13.97 49.27 12.00
CA PHE A 232 12.74 48.65 12.50
C PHE A 232 12.29 47.46 11.65
N GLY A 233 12.39 47.54 10.32
CA GLY A 233 12.09 46.43 9.42
C GLY A 233 13.07 45.27 9.61
N GLY A 234 14.36 45.57 9.76
CA GLY A 234 15.39 44.56 10.06
C GLY A 234 15.16 43.87 11.40
N LEU A 235 14.79 44.63 12.43
CA LEU A 235 14.46 44.07 13.74
C LEU A 235 13.24 43.13 13.68
N PHE A 236 12.20 43.51 12.93
CA PHE A 236 11.04 42.66 12.70
C PHE A 236 11.45 41.33 12.02
N ILE A 237 12.18 41.41 10.90
CA ILE A 237 12.64 40.23 10.16
C ILE A 237 13.51 39.32 11.05
N LEU A 238 14.40 39.91 11.86
CA LEU A 238 15.27 39.16 12.76
C LEU A 238 14.47 38.42 13.84
N ILE A 239 13.50 39.08 14.47
CA ILE A 239 12.64 38.44 15.48
C ILE A 239 11.83 37.31 14.85
N THR A 240 11.17 37.55 13.72
CA THR A 240 10.39 36.53 13.00
C THR A 240 11.26 35.33 12.62
N GLY A 241 12.48 35.57 12.12
CA GLY A 241 13.43 34.51 11.78
C GLY A 241 13.82 33.66 12.98
N ILE A 242 14.12 34.28 14.13
CA ILE A 242 14.43 33.56 15.37
C ILE A 242 13.24 32.74 15.85
N THR A 243 12.03 33.31 15.86
CA THR A 243 10.81 32.60 16.27
C THR A 243 10.54 31.39 15.37
N TYR A 244 10.65 31.55 14.05
CA TYR A 244 10.40 30.46 13.11
C TYR A 244 11.46 29.36 13.22
N ALA A 245 12.74 29.73 13.39
CA ALA A 245 13.81 28.77 13.62
C ALA A 245 13.61 27.98 14.92
N ALA A 246 13.20 28.66 16.00
CA ALA A 246 12.87 28.01 17.26
C ALA A 246 11.69 27.03 17.10
N LEU A 247 10.63 27.45 16.40
CA LEU A 247 9.46 26.60 16.15
C LEU A 247 9.83 25.34 15.37
N ILE A 248 10.61 25.47 14.30
CA ILE A 248 11.10 24.31 13.53
C ILE A 248 11.93 23.38 14.43
N PHE A 249 12.88 23.92 15.19
CA PHE A 249 13.74 23.13 16.07
C PHE A 249 12.95 22.39 17.15
N LEU A 250 12.02 23.09 17.83
CA LEU A 250 11.14 22.49 18.83
C LEU A 250 10.24 21.42 18.22
N TRP A 251 9.65 21.68 17.04
CA TRP A 251 8.81 20.72 16.35
C TRP A 251 9.60 19.46 16.00
N THR A 252 10.79 19.60 15.40
CA THR A 252 11.63 18.44 15.09
C THR A 252 12.00 17.65 16.35
N SER A 253 12.21 18.31 17.49
CA SER A 253 12.50 17.62 18.75
C SER A 253 11.28 16.92 19.34
N LEU A 254 10.08 17.47 19.18
CA LEU A 254 8.84 16.91 19.72
C LEU A 254 8.40 15.64 18.99
N PHE A 255 8.59 15.60 17.66
CA PHE A 255 8.12 14.48 16.82
C PHE A 255 9.21 13.45 16.50
N TYR A 256 10.46 13.72 16.89
CA TYR A 256 11.56 12.75 16.80
C TYR A 256 11.77 11.97 18.12
N LEU A 257 11.06 12.35 19.18
CA LEU A 257 10.95 11.60 20.44
C LEU A 257 9.77 10.61 20.38
#